data_AF-A0A1C4W5L6-F1
#
_entry.id   AF-A0A1C4W5L6-F1
#
_cell.length_a   1.000
_cell.length_b   1.000
_cell.length_c   1.000
_cell.angle_alpha   90.00
_cell.angle_beta   90.00
_cell.angle_gamma   90.00
#
_symmetry.space_group_name_H-M   'P 1'
#
loop_
_entity.id
_entity.type
_entity.pdbx_description
1 polymer ?
#
loop_
_entity_poly.entity_id
_entity_poly.type
_entity_poly.pdbx_seq_one_letter_code
_entity_poly.pdbx_strand_id
1 'polypeptide(L)'
;MGRVTGRLVIWRSTDGGASWRQATATADVANRTLRATVRPDGVLLIQAGISAAEQPMMFASTDGGRSLRSVPLGPGADARPVPGGYVQTGWPDSRGAWLSADGVTWSWIDPPEPS
;
A
#
# COMPACT_ATOMS: atom_id res chain seq x y z
N MET A 1 9.36 17.95 -25.06
CA MET A 1 9.39 17.02 -23.91
C MET A 1 8.27 17.41 -22.95
N GLY A 2 7.19 16.63 -22.87
CA GLY A 2 6.12 16.83 -21.89
C GLY A 2 6.34 15.89 -20.72
N ARG A 3 6.58 16.41 -19.51
CA ARG A 3 6.63 15.59 -18.31
C ARG A 3 5.19 15.24 -17.95
N VAL A 4 4.76 14.01 -18.25
CA VAL A 4 3.48 13.51 -17.73
C VAL A 4 3.70 13.22 -16.24
N THR A 5 3.34 14.17 -15.38
CA THR A 5 3.32 13.97 -13.93
C THR A 5 2.00 13.30 -13.57
N GLY A 6 2.03 11.99 -13.34
CA GLY A 6 0.92 11.33 -12.66
C GLY A 6 0.82 11.88 -11.23
N ARG A 7 -0.27 12.57 -10.94
CA ARG A 7 -0.59 13.11 -9.61
C ARG A 7 -1.62 12.21 -8.96
N LEU A 8 -1.29 11.69 -7.79
CA LEU A 8 -2.23 10.94 -6.95
C LEU A 8 -3.25 11.90 -6.37
N VAL A 9 -4.54 11.56 -6.48
CA VAL A 9 -5.66 12.21 -5.79
C VAL A 9 -6.46 11.14 -5.04
N ILE A 10 -6.98 11.48 -3.87
CA ILE A 10 -7.72 10.54 -3.02
C ILE A 10 -9.19 10.94 -3.00
N TRP A 11 -10.05 9.97 -3.21
CA TRP A 11 -11.49 10.08 -2.98
C TRP A 11 -11.87 9.10 -1.88
N ARG A 12 -12.75 9.54 -0.98
CA ARG A 12 -13.22 8.73 0.14
C ARG A 12 -14.73 8.73 0.21
N SER A 13 -15.28 7.56 0.46
CA SER A 13 -16.67 7.37 0.87
C SER A 13 -16.71 6.94 2.34
N THR A 14 -17.78 7.32 3.04
CA THR A 14 -18.09 6.89 4.41
C THR A 14 -19.43 6.16 4.50
N ASP A 15 -20.08 5.92 3.37
CA ASP A 15 -21.45 5.39 3.25
C ASP A 15 -21.51 4.17 2.32
N GLY A 16 -20.45 3.35 2.35
CA GLY A 16 -20.40 2.13 1.54
C GLY A 16 -20.27 2.38 0.03
N GLY A 17 -19.86 3.58 -0.37
CA GLY A 17 -19.66 3.96 -1.77
C GLY A 17 -20.83 4.71 -2.41
N ALA A 18 -21.88 5.04 -1.65
CA ALA A 18 -23.04 5.77 -2.16
C ALA A 18 -22.69 7.23 -2.51
N SER A 19 -21.82 7.87 -1.75
CA SER A 19 -21.26 9.18 -2.05
C SER A 19 -19.75 9.25 -1.80
N TRP A 20 -19.09 10.12 -2.56
CA TRP A 20 -17.64 10.28 -2.53
C TRP A 20 -17.28 11.76 -2.35
N ARG A 21 -16.26 12.01 -1.53
CA ARG A 21 -15.68 13.33 -1.35
C ARG A 21 -14.20 13.28 -1.66
N GLN A 22 -13.74 14.24 -2.45
CA GLN A 22 -12.32 14.40 -2.72
C GLN A 22 -11.61 14.84 -1.44
N ALA A 23 -10.53 14.16 -1.10
CA ALA A 23 -9.64 14.57 -0.02
C ALA A 23 -8.60 15.57 -0.54
N THR A 24 -7.94 16.28 0.39
CA THR A 24 -7.03 17.38 0.03
C THR A 24 -5.64 16.93 -0.36
N ALA A 25 -5.18 15.76 0.10
CA ALA A 25 -3.82 15.32 -0.16
C ALA A 25 -3.64 14.93 -1.63
N THR A 26 -2.48 15.30 -2.14
CA THR A 26 -1.98 14.81 -3.43
C THR A 26 -0.49 14.56 -3.34
N ALA A 27 0.02 13.65 -4.17
CA ALA A 27 1.45 13.38 -4.27
C ALA A 27 1.84 13.19 -5.74
N ASP A 28 3.04 13.64 -6.12
CA ASP A 28 3.60 13.34 -7.43
C ASP A 28 4.16 11.92 -7.41
N VAL A 29 3.53 11.06 -8.20
CA VAL A 29 3.88 9.63 -8.29
C VAL A 29 4.36 9.24 -9.68
N ALA A 30 4.44 10.19 -10.62
CA ALA A 30 4.77 9.94 -12.02
C ALA A 30 3.84 8.87 -12.62
N ASN A 31 4.24 8.24 -13.73
CA ASN A 31 3.45 7.17 -14.34
C ASN A 31 3.77 5.83 -13.66
N ARG A 32 3.17 5.60 -12.49
CA ARG A 32 3.32 4.38 -11.70
C ARG A 32 1.95 3.73 -11.47
N THR A 33 1.97 2.40 -11.36
CA THR A 33 0.83 1.64 -10.83
C THR A 33 0.51 2.08 -9.41
N LEU A 34 -0.76 1.99 -9.00
CA LEU A 34 -1.20 2.38 -7.66
C LEU A 34 -1.91 1.23 -6.98
N ARG A 35 -1.59 1.02 -5.70
CA ARG A 35 -2.33 0.16 -4.79
C ARG A 35 -2.57 0.90 -3.49
N ALA A 36 -3.78 0.81 -2.96
CA ALA A 36 -4.14 1.44 -1.71
C ALA A 36 -5.00 0.50 -0.87
N THR A 37 -4.76 0.48 0.43
CA THR A 37 -5.60 -0.23 1.39
C THR A 37 -5.77 0.58 2.66
N VAL A 38 -6.88 0.36 3.37
CA VAL A 38 -7.05 0.86 4.74
C VAL A 38 -6.72 -0.29 5.67
N ARG A 39 -5.67 -0.13 6.47
CA ARG A 39 -5.25 -1.11 7.48
C ARG A 39 -6.28 -1.19 8.61
N PRO A 40 -6.25 -2.26 9.43
CA PRO A 40 -7.14 -2.40 10.59
C PRO A 40 -7.06 -1.25 11.61
N ASP A 41 -5.91 -0.59 11.71
CA ASP A 41 -5.72 0.60 12.56
C ASP A 41 -6.27 1.91 11.95
N GLY A 42 -6.94 1.83 10.80
CA GLY A 42 -7.54 2.98 10.11
C GLY A 42 -6.56 3.78 9.25
N VAL A 43 -5.29 3.39 9.19
CA VAL A 43 -4.29 4.06 8.35
C VAL A 43 -4.50 3.68 6.89
N LEU A 44 -4.69 4.67 6.03
CA LEU A 44 -4.64 4.50 4.59
C LEU A 44 -3.18 4.36 4.17
N LEU A 45 -2.84 3.22 3.58
CA LEU A 45 -1.50 2.90 3.10
C LEU A 45 -1.55 2.79 1.57
N ILE A 46 -0.66 3.50 0.89
CA ILE A 46 -0.63 3.61 -0.57
C ILE A 46 0.77 3.24 -1.05
N GLN A 47 0.84 2.33 -2.02
CA GLN A 47 2.04 2.03 -2.77
C GLN A 47 1.89 2.51 -4.21
N ALA A 48 2.83 3.33 -4.66
CA ALA A 48 2.96 3.73 -6.05
C ALA A 48 4.16 3.01 -6.66
N GLY A 49 3.94 2.21 -7.70
CA GLY A 49 4.92 1.31 -8.28
C GLY A 49 4.85 -0.05 -7.61
N ILE A 50 4.51 -1.09 -8.36
CA ILE A 50 4.40 -2.46 -7.84
C ILE A 50 5.69 -3.25 -8.13
N SER A 51 6.41 -2.90 -9.19
CA SER A 51 7.70 -3.49 -9.55
C SER A 51 8.88 -2.61 -9.11
N ALA A 52 10.05 -3.23 -8.94
CA ALA A 52 11.29 -2.50 -8.66
C ALA A 52 11.67 -1.52 -9.79
N ALA A 53 11.35 -1.87 -11.05
CA ALA A 53 11.60 -1.04 -12.23
C ALA A 53 10.82 0.29 -12.19
N GLU A 54 9.67 0.32 -11.50
CA GLU A 54 8.88 1.54 -11.31
C GLU A 54 9.45 2.46 -10.23
N GLN A 55 10.55 2.10 -9.54
CA GLN A 55 11.11 2.86 -8.42
C GLN A 55 10.02 3.19 -7.39
N PRO A 56 9.54 2.17 -6.66
CA PRO A 56 8.32 2.28 -5.89
C PRO A 56 8.44 3.29 -4.76
N MET A 57 7.31 3.91 -4.44
CA MET A 57 7.13 4.87 -3.35
C MET A 57 5.99 4.38 -2.47
N MET A 58 6.07 4.65 -1.17
CA MET A 58 5.01 4.31 -0.23
C MET A 58 4.62 5.52 0.60
N PHE A 59 3.31 5.66 0.83
CA PHE A 59 2.72 6.75 1.58
C PHE A 59 1.74 6.21 2.61
N ALA A 60 1.63 6.91 3.73
CA ALA A 60 0.62 6.65 4.75
C ALA A 60 -0.20 7.92 5.02
N SER A 61 -1.47 7.73 5.38
CA SER A 61 -2.36 8.78 5.86
C SER A 61 -3.18 8.27 7.03
N THR A 62 -3.19 9.03 8.13
CA THR A 62 -3.97 8.74 9.34
C THR A 62 -5.19 9.64 9.49
N ASP A 63 -5.42 10.53 8.52
CA ASP A 63 -6.44 11.58 8.57
C ASP A 63 -7.44 11.48 7.41
N GLY A 64 -7.60 10.29 6.84
CA GLY A 64 -8.54 10.01 5.76
C GLY A 64 -8.14 10.61 4.41
N GLY A 65 -6.84 10.80 4.17
CA GLY A 65 -6.30 11.34 2.92
C GLY A 65 -6.22 12.85 2.87
N ARG A 66 -6.27 13.55 4.02
CA ARG A 66 -6.08 15.02 4.05
C ARG A 66 -4.61 15.39 3.97
N SER A 67 -3.73 14.54 4.52
CA SER A 67 -2.29 14.59 4.35
C SER A 67 -1.73 13.20 3.98
N LEU A 68 -0.57 13.21 3.30
CA LEU A 68 0.21 12.03 2.98
C LEU A 68 1.63 12.22 3.51
N ARG A 69 2.17 11.20 4.18
CA ARG A 69 3.59 11.13 4.55
C ARG A 69 4.26 10.01 3.77
N SER A 70 5.44 10.26 3.21
CA SER A 70 6.29 9.20 2.68
C SER A 70 6.72 8.28 3.82
N VAL A 71 6.67 6.97 3.58
CA VAL A 71 7.11 5.94 4.53
C VAL A 71 8.07 4.97 3.84
N PRO A 72 8.94 4.27 4.59
CA PRO A 72 9.75 3.20 4.02
C PRO A 72 8.89 2.17 3.30
N LEU A 73 9.42 1.59 2.22
CA LEU A 73 8.78 0.48 1.55
C LEU A 73 8.65 -0.71 2.51
N GLY A 74 7.49 -1.36 2.49
CA GLY A 74 7.22 -2.50 3.34
C GLY A 74 5.92 -3.21 2.94
N PRO A 75 5.58 -4.28 3.67
CA PRO A 75 4.30 -4.97 3.48
C PRO A 75 3.12 -4.11 3.96
N GLY A 76 1.91 -4.53 3.60
CA GLY A 76 0.65 -3.97 4.07
C GLY A 76 -0.24 -3.42 2.96
N ALA A 77 0.33 -2.91 1.86
CA ALA A 77 -0.47 -2.31 0.78
C ALA A 77 -1.22 -3.36 -0.07
N ASP A 78 -0.81 -4.63 -0.04
CA ASP A 78 -1.47 -5.76 -0.73
C ASP A 78 -1.73 -6.95 0.21
N ALA A 79 -1.94 -6.66 1.49
CA ALA A 79 -2.19 -7.68 2.51
C ALA A 79 -3.39 -8.57 2.13
N ARG A 80 -3.20 -9.89 2.17
CA ARG A 80 -4.25 -10.87 1.96
C ARG A 80 -4.69 -11.42 3.32
N PRO A 81 -5.99 -11.34 3.67
CA PRO A 81 -6.48 -11.90 4.92
C PRO A 81 -6.40 -13.42 4.88
N VAL A 82 -6.00 -14.02 5.99
CA VAL A 82 -5.95 -15.47 6.24
C VAL A 82 -6.48 -15.76 7.64
N PRO A 83 -6.88 -17.01 7.96
CA PRO A 83 -7.18 -17.38 9.34
C PRO A 83 -6.01 -17.00 10.26
N GLY A 84 -6.28 -16.17 11.27
CA GLY A 84 -5.27 -15.73 12.23
C GLY A 84 -4.47 -14.47 11.84
N GLY A 85 -4.75 -13.83 10.70
CA GLY A 85 -4.14 -12.54 10.36
C GLY A 85 -4.06 -12.25 8.87
N TYR A 86 -2.87 -11.85 8.42
CA TYR A 86 -2.60 -11.38 7.07
C TYR A 86 -1.28 -11.95 6.55
N VAL A 87 -1.23 -12.18 5.24
CA VAL A 87 -0.01 -12.56 4.50
C VAL A 87 0.22 -11.61 3.34
N GLN A 88 1.48 -11.32 3.04
CA GLN A 88 1.87 -10.66 1.80
C GLN A 88 3.14 -11.29 1.25
N THR A 89 3.09 -11.82 0.03
CA THR A 89 4.27 -12.28 -0.71
C THR A 89 4.91 -11.10 -1.42
N GLY A 90 6.25 -11.06 -1.49
CA GLY A 90 6.92 -10.14 -2.41
C GLY A 90 6.77 -10.60 -3.87
N TRP A 91 6.96 -9.67 -4.81
CA TRP A 91 6.92 -9.91 -6.27
C TRP A 91 8.24 -10.50 -6.79
N PRO A 92 8.29 -10.96 -8.05
CA PRO A 92 7.81 -12.25 -8.55
C PRO A 92 8.69 -13.46 -8.16
N ASP A 93 9.81 -13.24 -7.50
CA ASP A 93 10.85 -14.23 -7.15
C ASP A 93 11.09 -14.34 -5.63
N SER A 94 10.16 -13.79 -4.85
CA SER A 94 10.19 -13.91 -3.39
C SER A 94 9.97 -15.35 -2.97
N ARG A 95 11.01 -15.92 -2.37
CA ARG A 95 10.97 -17.27 -1.81
C ARG A 95 10.32 -17.31 -0.42
N GLY A 96 10.20 -16.16 0.25
CA GLY A 96 9.55 -16.01 1.55
C GLY A 96 8.29 -15.15 1.49
N ALA A 97 7.68 -14.94 2.65
CA ALA A 97 6.46 -14.16 2.80
C ALA A 97 6.48 -13.32 4.08
N TRP A 98 5.75 -12.21 4.08
CA TRP A 98 5.47 -11.45 5.29
C TRP A 98 4.18 -11.98 5.93
N LEU A 99 4.21 -12.22 7.24
CA LEU A 99 3.02 -12.48 8.06
C LEU A 99 2.77 -11.35 9.04
N SER A 100 1.49 -11.13 9.36
CA SER A 100 1.07 -10.17 10.37
C SER A 100 -0.20 -10.67 11.06
N ALA A 101 -0.23 -10.63 12.38
CA ALA A 101 -1.44 -10.98 13.15
C ALA A 101 -2.46 -9.82 13.17
N ASP A 102 -2.00 -8.58 13.10
CA ASP A 102 -2.79 -7.36 13.30
C ASP A 102 -2.96 -6.51 12.03
N GLY A 103 -2.28 -6.88 10.93
CA GLY A 103 -2.23 -6.14 9.67
C GLY A 103 -1.36 -4.87 9.73
N VAL A 104 -0.69 -4.62 10.85
CA VAL A 104 0.10 -3.40 11.12
C VAL A 104 1.58 -3.74 11.28
N THR A 105 1.89 -4.77 12.06
CA THR A 105 3.24 -5.24 12.36
C THR A 105 3.51 -6.52 11.58
N TRP A 106 4.60 -6.54 10.84
CA TRP A 106 4.90 -7.63 9.92
C TRP A 106 6.23 -8.28 10.26
N SER A 107 6.27 -9.60 10.12
CA SER A 107 7.47 -10.42 10.26
C SER A 107 7.72 -11.17 8.97
N TRP A 108 8.97 -11.14 8.51
CA TRP A 108 9.38 -11.93 7.36
C TRP A 108 9.55 -13.40 7.77
N ILE A 109 9.12 -14.29 6.90
CA ILE A 109 9.34 -15.73 6.99
C ILE A 109 10.10 -16.16 5.74
N ASP A 110 11.29 -16.72 5.96
CA ASP A 110 12.11 -17.28 4.90
C ASP A 110 11.45 -18.50 4.24
N PRO A 111 11.78 -18.78 2.97
CA PRO A 111 11.44 -20.07 2.37
C PRO A 111 11.85 -21.23 3.29
N PRO A 112 11.11 -22.34 3.29
CA PRO A 112 11.64 -23.57 3.85
C PRO A 112 12.95 -23.94 3.15
N GLU A 113 13.96 -24.31 3.94
CA GLU A 113 15.24 -24.84 3.42
C GLU A 113 14.95 -26.03 2.49
N PRO A 114 15.59 -26.11 1.31
CA PRO A 114 15.45 -27.28 0.46
C PRO A 114 16.03 -28.51 1.17
N SER A 115 15.25 -29.60 1.19
CA SER A 115 15.65 -30.92 1.72
C SER A 115 16.76 -31.58 0.89
#